data_AF-A0A9P6SSU2-F1
#
_entry.id   AF-A0A9P6SSU2-F1
#
_cell.length_a   1.000
_cell.length_b   1.000
_cell.length_c   1.000
_cell.angle_alpha   90.00
_cell.angle_beta   90.00
_cell.angle_gamma   90.00
#
_symmetry.space_group_name_H-M   'P 1'
#
loop_
_entity.id
_entity.type
_entity.pdbx_description
1 polymer ?
#
loop_
_entity_poly.entity_id
_entity_poly.type
_entity_poly.pdbx_seq_one_letter_code
_entity_poly.pdbx_strand_id
1 'polypeptide(L)'
;MYWRFGHQNASVIDHLLESGNVSLEELLEQDDLIQECKSQNPRLIEYLRDPTVLQQLLSYIISDDLEERARFKYPFIACEVIACEVWVIFESALANIDMLVKFWEFLDRPPPLSPVQASYFAKVIGVFLMKKTSEMLQFIKSQPDVVSKLLLHMSTSAIMDLLLKIISMEEAQEGKGTVQWLSEEGLMPWLVNRLDPNFDPEVHSVASQVLLDIIAISQSSHPEQPSIGTNVLIDELKSEVIVSKLVGFMLDRTAPHSTSTLINGVTIFIELIRRNNSDYDVEPNSAEPVREAVDLSDLLKVLASRIEDFKGLLIVPRSVTGPIETSIGKQVPLGFERLKICEMFAELLHCSNMAILNSRPIITVSTDGTVKVPTVISTEPLIHHSQTVKDELEGLGAIAADSEESTKEGDQETKDTVEEKQEETMKEEQQPSTPSTEPKSGTELLEKATAALLLDDQATPRASPPRGASHATFTPMDVHVVHPYRGDALIPVGDFLKMQFVDHRIIPTCFDLFFQFPWNNFLHTVVYDMVHQVFHRPMGDIGRQDMDGTYIPPKNDQGVTEGWNRRLTISIFKDGQLTKRITDAQRLCDSEW
;
A
#
# COMPACT_ATOMS: atom_id res chain seq x y z
N MET A 1 -60.68 5.32 -26.63
CA MET A 1 -59.62 6.31 -26.34
C MET A 1 -58.37 5.88 -27.08
N TYR A 2 -57.84 6.80 -27.90
CA TYR A 2 -56.49 6.86 -28.47
C TYR A 2 -55.78 5.56 -28.86
N TRP A 3 -55.86 5.27 -30.16
CA TRP A 3 -54.82 4.55 -30.89
C TRP A 3 -53.46 5.24 -30.70
N ARG A 4 -52.47 4.48 -30.24
CA ARG A 4 -51.06 4.72 -30.54
C ARG A 4 -50.54 3.48 -31.27
N PHE A 5 -50.76 3.43 -32.58
CA PHE A 5 -49.84 2.75 -33.47
C PHE A 5 -48.49 3.45 -33.29
N GLY A 6 -47.57 2.82 -32.55
CA GLY A 6 -46.19 3.24 -32.53
C GLY A 6 -45.63 3.04 -33.93
N HIS A 7 -45.60 4.11 -34.73
CA HIS A 7 -44.60 4.22 -35.77
C HIS A 7 -43.27 4.15 -35.02
N GLN A 8 -42.58 3.00 -35.09
CA GLN A 8 -41.14 3.02 -34.91
C GLN A 8 -40.65 3.95 -36.01
N ASN A 9 -40.18 5.15 -35.63
CA ASN A 9 -39.40 5.95 -36.56
C ASN A 9 -38.32 5.02 -37.09
N ALA A 10 -38.24 4.86 -38.41
CA ALA A 10 -37.21 4.04 -39.01
C ALA A 10 -35.87 4.59 -38.54
N SER A 11 -35.02 3.72 -38.00
CA SER A 11 -33.74 4.13 -37.45
C SER A 11 -32.93 4.80 -38.55
N VAL A 12 -32.37 5.99 -38.27
CA VAL A 12 -31.49 6.69 -39.22
C VAL A 12 -30.30 5.79 -39.57
N ILE A 13 -29.83 5.01 -38.61
CA ILE A 13 -28.76 4.03 -38.76
C ILE A 13 -29.18 2.91 -39.72
N ASP A 14 -30.40 2.39 -39.60
CA ASP A 14 -30.91 1.36 -40.51
C ASP A 14 -30.95 1.87 -41.96
N HIS A 15 -31.35 3.12 -42.16
CA HIS A 15 -31.38 3.74 -43.49
C HIS A 15 -29.99 4.01 -44.05
N LEU A 16 -29.05 4.43 -43.20
CA LEU A 16 -27.65 4.56 -43.60
C LEU A 16 -27.14 3.19 -44.06
N LEU A 17 -27.26 2.15 -43.23
CA LEU A 17 -26.75 0.80 -43.55
C LEU A 17 -27.41 0.19 -44.80
N GLU A 18 -28.66 0.53 -45.11
CA GLU A 18 -29.34 0.15 -46.36
C GLU A 18 -28.69 0.73 -47.63
N SER A 19 -28.01 1.89 -47.52
CA SER A 19 -27.34 2.54 -48.65
C SER A 19 -26.08 1.79 -49.13
N GLY A 20 -25.56 0.85 -48.34
CA GLY A 20 -24.55 -0.14 -48.73
C GLY A 20 -23.09 0.32 -48.73
N ASN A 21 -22.80 1.63 -48.68
CA ASN A 21 -21.45 2.20 -48.68
C ASN A 21 -21.19 3.13 -47.47
N VAL A 22 -21.65 2.73 -46.29
CA VAL A 22 -21.49 3.55 -45.08
C VAL A 22 -20.08 3.39 -44.51
N SER A 23 -19.41 4.52 -44.32
CA SER A 23 -18.13 4.59 -43.62
C SER A 23 -18.34 4.51 -42.10
N LEU A 24 -17.35 4.02 -41.35
CA LEU A 24 -17.46 3.94 -39.89
C LEU A 24 -17.62 5.35 -39.28
N GLU A 25 -16.97 6.34 -39.87
CA GLU A 25 -17.03 7.74 -39.46
C GLU A 25 -18.46 8.28 -39.54
N GLU A 26 -19.20 7.98 -40.62
CA GLU A 26 -20.60 8.38 -40.76
C GLU A 26 -21.49 7.81 -39.64
N LEU A 27 -21.20 6.61 -39.16
CA LEU A 27 -21.90 6.02 -38.01
C LEU A 27 -21.49 6.68 -36.69
N LEU A 28 -20.19 6.93 -36.49
CA LEU A 28 -19.67 7.62 -35.30
C LEU A 28 -20.20 9.06 -35.17
N GLU A 29 -20.65 9.67 -36.27
CA GLU A 29 -21.30 10.98 -36.23
C GLU A 29 -22.77 10.93 -35.75
N GLN A 30 -23.42 9.76 -35.70
CA GLN A 30 -24.82 9.65 -35.30
C GLN A 30 -25.01 9.68 -33.78
N ASP A 31 -25.88 10.57 -33.30
CA ASP A 31 -26.17 10.74 -31.87
C ASP A 31 -26.82 9.50 -31.23
N ASP A 32 -27.61 8.75 -32.00
CA ASP A 32 -28.34 7.58 -31.51
C ASP A 32 -27.50 6.27 -31.54
N LEU A 33 -26.24 6.30 -32.01
CA LEU A 33 -25.41 5.10 -32.21
C LEU A 33 -25.28 4.23 -30.95
N ILE A 34 -24.96 4.85 -29.81
CA ILE A 34 -24.78 4.13 -28.55
C ILE A 34 -26.12 3.56 -28.07
N GLN A 35 -27.22 4.29 -28.26
CA GLN A 35 -28.55 3.82 -27.89
C GLN A 35 -28.99 2.63 -28.74
N GLU A 36 -28.70 2.65 -30.04
CA GLU A 36 -28.97 1.56 -30.99
C GLU A 36 -28.08 0.33 -30.75
N CYS A 37 -26.83 0.54 -30.29
CA CYS A 37 -25.99 -0.55 -29.81
C CYS A 37 -26.59 -1.22 -28.57
N LYS A 38 -27.05 -0.42 -27.60
CA LYS A 38 -27.71 -0.90 -26.37
C LYS A 38 -29.05 -1.57 -26.64
N SER A 39 -29.80 -1.12 -27.64
CA SER A 39 -31.04 -1.73 -28.09
C SER A 39 -30.83 -3.04 -28.85
N GLN A 40 -29.57 -3.40 -29.11
CA GLN A 40 -29.15 -4.56 -29.90
C GLN A 40 -29.73 -4.54 -31.33
N ASN A 41 -29.62 -3.40 -32.01
CA ASN A 41 -30.05 -3.31 -33.40
C ASN A 41 -29.32 -4.34 -34.28
N PRO A 42 -30.04 -5.27 -34.95
CA PRO A 42 -29.42 -6.41 -35.64
C PRO A 42 -28.57 -5.99 -36.83
N ARG A 43 -28.96 -4.94 -37.56
CA ARG A 43 -28.19 -4.45 -38.73
C ARG A 43 -26.91 -3.79 -38.30
N LEU A 44 -26.98 -2.99 -37.24
CA LEU A 44 -25.81 -2.34 -36.66
C LEU A 44 -24.83 -3.38 -36.11
N ILE A 45 -25.30 -4.40 -35.39
CA ILE A 45 -24.44 -5.48 -34.88
C ILE A 45 -23.78 -6.25 -36.03
N GLU A 46 -24.50 -6.53 -37.11
CA GLU A 46 -23.94 -7.23 -38.28
C GLU A 46 -22.88 -6.39 -39.01
N TYR A 47 -22.99 -5.06 -38.99
CA TYR A 47 -21.94 -4.19 -39.48
C TYR A 47 -20.73 -4.13 -38.52
N LEU A 48 -20.97 -3.92 -37.22
CA LEU A 48 -19.91 -3.75 -36.21
C LEU A 48 -19.10 -5.03 -35.95
N ARG A 49 -19.69 -6.21 -36.19
CA ARG A 49 -18.97 -7.49 -36.07
C ARG A 49 -17.99 -7.74 -37.22
N ASP A 50 -18.05 -6.98 -38.32
CA ASP A 50 -17.11 -7.16 -39.42
C ASP A 50 -15.68 -6.91 -38.92
N PRO A 51 -14.72 -7.82 -39.17
CA PRO A 51 -13.37 -7.70 -38.62
C PRO A 51 -12.65 -6.40 -39.02
N THR A 52 -12.93 -5.86 -40.21
CA THR A 52 -12.28 -4.62 -40.67
C THR A 52 -12.81 -3.41 -39.93
N VAL A 53 -14.14 -3.34 -39.73
CA VAL A 53 -14.81 -2.30 -38.96
C VAL A 53 -14.39 -2.36 -37.49
N LEU A 54 -14.36 -3.56 -36.91
CA LEU A 54 -14.00 -3.76 -35.51
C LEU A 54 -12.53 -3.41 -35.23
N GLN A 55 -11.62 -3.78 -36.13
CA GLN A 55 -10.22 -3.37 -36.03
C GLN A 55 -10.08 -1.85 -36.11
N GLN A 56 -10.87 -1.19 -36.97
CA GLN A 56 -10.85 0.26 -37.09
C GLN A 56 -11.38 0.94 -35.82
N LEU A 57 -12.45 0.43 -35.21
CA LEU A 57 -12.96 0.89 -33.90
C LEU A 57 -11.88 0.81 -32.81
N LEU A 58 -11.21 -0.34 -32.70
CA LEU A 58 -10.10 -0.53 -31.75
C LEU A 58 -8.94 0.44 -32.02
N SER A 59 -8.62 0.68 -33.30
CA SER A 59 -7.57 1.64 -33.66
C SER A 59 -7.91 3.08 -33.26
N TYR A 60 -9.18 3.50 -33.38
CA TYR A 60 -9.61 4.83 -32.96
C TYR A 60 -9.43 5.06 -31.47
N ILE A 61 -9.64 4.04 -30.64
CA ILE A 61 -9.50 4.14 -29.19
C ILE A 61 -8.07 4.52 -28.76
N ILE A 62 -7.06 4.00 -29.45
CA ILE A 62 -5.64 4.22 -29.13
C ILE A 62 -4.94 5.23 -30.05
N SER A 63 -5.64 5.78 -31.05
CA SER A 63 -5.05 6.73 -32.00
C SER A 63 -4.85 8.11 -31.39
N ASP A 64 -3.64 8.63 -31.49
CA ASP A 64 -3.22 9.99 -31.12
C ASP A 64 -3.19 10.96 -32.31
N ASP A 65 -3.16 10.42 -33.53
CA ASP A 65 -3.11 11.19 -34.78
C ASP A 65 -4.49 11.23 -35.47
N LEU A 66 -5.43 11.92 -34.83
CA LEU A 66 -6.76 12.18 -35.38
C LEU A 66 -6.96 13.67 -35.60
N GLU A 67 -7.72 14.02 -36.65
CA GLU A 67 -8.11 15.40 -36.93
C GLU A 67 -8.79 16.04 -35.71
N GLU A 68 -8.63 17.36 -35.55
CA GLU A 68 -9.05 18.09 -34.34
C GLU A 68 -10.53 17.88 -33.97
N ARG A 69 -11.40 17.70 -34.97
CA ARG A 69 -12.84 17.42 -34.79
C ARG A 69 -13.11 16.00 -34.28
N ALA A 70 -12.29 15.03 -34.68
CA ALA A 70 -12.44 13.60 -34.39
C ALA A 70 -11.66 13.16 -33.15
N ARG A 71 -10.59 13.89 -32.79
CA ARG A 71 -9.59 13.54 -31.78
C ARG A 71 -10.15 13.14 -30.41
N PHE A 72 -11.28 13.71 -30.00
CA PHE A 72 -11.95 13.32 -28.75
C PHE A 72 -13.23 12.52 -28.97
N LYS A 73 -13.96 12.80 -30.06
CA LYS A 73 -15.25 12.17 -30.35
C LYS A 73 -15.10 10.69 -30.71
N TYR A 74 -14.20 10.35 -31.64
CA TYR A 74 -14.09 8.98 -32.16
C TYR A 74 -13.55 7.99 -31.13
N PRO A 75 -12.46 8.28 -30.38
CA PRO A 75 -11.99 7.38 -29.33
C PRO A 75 -13.05 7.14 -28.25
N PHE A 76 -13.76 8.20 -27.85
CA PHE A 76 -14.84 8.12 -26.86
C PHE A 76 -15.99 7.23 -27.35
N ILE A 77 -16.55 7.52 -28.53
CA ILE A 77 -17.69 6.77 -29.06
C ILE A 77 -17.29 5.32 -29.34
N ALA A 78 -16.11 5.07 -29.93
CA ALA A 78 -15.62 3.72 -30.17
C ALA A 78 -15.47 2.92 -28.86
N CYS A 79 -14.94 3.54 -27.80
CA CYS A 79 -14.89 2.94 -26.47
C CYS A 79 -16.30 2.64 -25.91
N GLU A 80 -17.25 3.56 -26.04
CA GLU A 80 -18.62 3.37 -25.56
C GLU A 80 -19.38 2.29 -26.35
N VAL A 81 -19.15 2.18 -27.66
CA VAL A 81 -19.75 1.13 -28.51
C VAL A 81 -19.32 -0.25 -28.03
N ILE A 82 -18.02 -0.48 -27.78
CA ILE A 82 -17.54 -1.75 -27.23
C ILE A 82 -18.06 -1.98 -25.80
N ALA A 83 -18.13 -0.91 -25.00
CA ALA A 83 -18.68 -0.94 -23.65
C ALA A 83 -20.21 -1.15 -23.60
N CYS A 84 -20.92 -1.23 -24.73
CA CYS A 84 -22.32 -1.66 -24.77
C CYS A 84 -22.50 -3.17 -24.52
N GLU A 85 -21.39 -3.92 -24.41
CA GLU A 85 -21.38 -5.33 -24.02
C GLU A 85 -22.09 -6.28 -25.01
N VAL A 86 -22.05 -5.94 -26.30
CA VAL A 86 -22.67 -6.75 -27.35
C VAL A 86 -21.87 -8.04 -27.56
N TRP A 87 -22.46 -9.18 -27.18
CA TRP A 87 -21.79 -10.48 -27.18
C TRP A 87 -21.14 -10.87 -28.52
N VAL A 88 -21.82 -10.62 -29.64
CA VAL A 88 -21.32 -10.97 -31.00
C VAL A 88 -20.05 -10.20 -31.37
N ILE A 89 -19.86 -8.98 -30.86
CA ILE A 89 -18.65 -8.18 -31.08
C ILE A 89 -17.46 -8.86 -30.39
N PHE A 90 -17.63 -9.36 -29.17
CA PHE A 90 -16.58 -10.08 -28.45
C PHE A 90 -16.19 -11.40 -29.14
N GLU A 91 -17.18 -12.17 -29.61
CA GLU A 91 -16.92 -13.38 -30.40
C GLU A 91 -16.12 -13.08 -31.67
N SER A 92 -16.47 -12.01 -32.38
CA SER A 92 -15.75 -11.63 -33.60
C SER A 92 -14.31 -11.21 -33.32
N ALA A 93 -14.10 -10.42 -32.24
CA ALA A 93 -12.75 -10.03 -31.82
C ALA A 93 -11.89 -11.24 -31.42
N LEU A 94 -12.44 -12.17 -30.62
CA LEU A 94 -11.73 -13.37 -30.17
C LEU A 94 -11.50 -14.39 -31.31
N ALA A 95 -12.34 -14.40 -32.34
CA ALA A 95 -12.10 -15.18 -33.55
C ALA A 95 -10.97 -14.59 -34.43
N ASN A 96 -10.63 -13.31 -34.23
CA ASN A 96 -9.64 -12.57 -35.02
C ASN A 96 -8.58 -11.93 -34.09
N ILE A 97 -7.87 -12.76 -33.34
CA ILE A 97 -6.93 -12.36 -32.26
C ILE A 97 -5.90 -11.31 -32.69
N ASP A 98 -5.48 -11.28 -33.95
CA ASP A 98 -4.51 -10.29 -34.47
C ASP A 98 -4.92 -8.83 -34.23
N MET A 99 -6.22 -8.51 -34.21
CA MET A 99 -6.67 -7.15 -33.89
C MET A 99 -6.48 -6.81 -32.41
N LEU A 100 -6.62 -7.80 -31.52
CA LEU A 100 -6.38 -7.64 -30.09
C LEU A 100 -4.88 -7.53 -29.81
N VAL A 101 -4.03 -8.26 -30.55
CA VAL A 101 -2.57 -8.10 -30.49
C VAL A 101 -2.17 -6.67 -30.83
N LYS A 102 -2.63 -6.13 -31.96
CA LYS A 102 -2.37 -4.73 -32.36
C LYS A 102 -2.92 -3.72 -31.35
N PHE A 103 -4.06 -4.01 -30.74
CA PHE A 103 -4.61 -3.16 -29.69
C PHE A 103 -3.72 -3.18 -28.44
N TRP A 104 -3.15 -4.35 -28.10
CA TRP A 104 -2.24 -4.55 -26.98
C TRP A 104 -0.88 -3.86 -27.15
N GLU A 105 -0.41 -3.70 -28.39
CA GLU A 105 0.80 -2.91 -28.74
C GLU A 105 0.72 -1.45 -28.26
N PHE A 106 -0.45 -0.96 -27.81
CA PHE A 106 -0.55 0.30 -27.08
C PHE A 106 0.39 0.37 -25.86
N LEU A 107 0.60 -0.75 -25.16
CA LEU A 107 1.52 -0.83 -24.03
C LEU A 107 3.01 -0.79 -24.44
N ASP A 108 3.31 -1.00 -25.73
CA ASP A 108 4.68 -0.95 -26.26
C ASP A 108 5.15 0.49 -26.54
N ARG A 109 4.24 1.47 -26.42
CA ARG A 109 4.60 2.89 -26.52
C ARG A 109 5.45 3.31 -25.32
N PRO A 110 6.37 4.27 -25.50
CA PRO A 110 7.16 4.79 -24.39
C PRO A 110 6.27 5.51 -23.36
N PRO A 111 6.55 5.40 -22.06
CA PRO A 111 5.87 6.20 -21.05
C PRO A 111 6.21 7.70 -21.20
N PRO A 112 5.32 8.62 -20.80
CA PRO A 112 3.98 8.36 -20.27
C PRO A 112 2.93 8.15 -21.38
N LEU A 113 2.00 7.22 -21.15
CA LEU A 113 0.82 7.09 -21.99
C LEU A 113 -0.15 8.26 -21.75
N SER A 114 -0.93 8.59 -22.77
CA SER A 114 -2.04 9.54 -22.61
C SER A 114 -3.05 9.00 -21.60
N PRO A 115 -3.35 9.72 -20.49
CA PRO A 115 -4.26 9.22 -19.45
C PRO A 115 -5.66 8.88 -19.98
N VAL A 116 -6.15 9.65 -20.96
CA VAL A 116 -7.46 9.45 -21.58
C VAL A 116 -7.48 8.17 -22.42
N GLN A 117 -6.49 7.97 -23.29
CA GLN A 117 -6.41 6.76 -24.11
C GLN A 117 -6.16 5.52 -23.25
N ALA A 118 -5.31 5.62 -22.23
CA ALA A 118 -5.09 4.54 -21.26
C ALA A 118 -6.38 4.17 -20.53
N SER A 119 -7.23 5.15 -20.18
CA SER A 119 -8.54 4.89 -19.58
C SER A 119 -9.50 4.15 -20.53
N TYR A 120 -9.51 4.50 -21.82
CA TYR A 120 -10.32 3.79 -22.82
C TYR A 120 -9.79 2.38 -23.10
N PHE A 121 -8.46 2.24 -23.25
CA PHE A 121 -7.80 0.95 -23.38
C PHE A 121 -8.14 0.03 -22.21
N ALA A 122 -7.91 0.50 -20.97
CA ALA A 122 -8.20 -0.26 -19.76
C ALA A 122 -9.69 -0.60 -19.63
N LYS A 123 -10.59 0.33 -19.99
CA LYS A 123 -12.04 0.07 -19.99
C LYS A 123 -12.42 -1.03 -20.97
N VAL A 124 -11.91 -1.00 -22.20
CA VAL A 124 -12.18 -2.02 -23.22
C VAL A 124 -11.68 -3.38 -22.75
N ILE A 125 -10.41 -3.50 -22.37
CA ILE A 125 -9.85 -4.76 -21.85
C ILE A 125 -10.63 -5.23 -20.61
N GLY A 126 -10.99 -4.31 -19.72
CA GLY A 126 -11.78 -4.60 -18.53
C GLY A 126 -13.16 -5.18 -18.86
N VAL A 127 -13.85 -4.68 -19.90
CA VAL A 127 -15.12 -5.24 -20.36
C VAL A 127 -14.92 -6.63 -20.95
N PHE A 128 -13.88 -6.85 -21.76
CA PHE A 128 -13.54 -8.18 -22.27
C PHE A 128 -13.26 -9.18 -21.14
N LEU A 129 -12.48 -8.79 -20.12
CA LEU A 129 -12.21 -9.61 -18.93
C LEU A 129 -13.47 -10.00 -18.17
N MET A 130 -14.48 -9.12 -18.11
CA MET A 130 -15.74 -9.39 -17.42
C MET A 130 -16.70 -10.26 -18.23
N LYS A 131 -16.68 -10.18 -19.57
CA LYS A 131 -17.64 -10.88 -20.44
C LYS A 131 -17.11 -12.18 -21.03
N LYS A 132 -15.79 -12.29 -21.17
CA LYS A 132 -15.05 -13.39 -21.79
C LYS A 132 -13.79 -13.69 -20.96
N THR A 133 -13.99 -13.95 -19.66
CA THR A 133 -12.92 -14.06 -18.67
C THR A 133 -11.86 -15.10 -19.08
N SER A 134 -12.28 -16.34 -19.36
CA SER A 134 -11.36 -17.42 -19.71
C SER A 134 -10.55 -17.13 -20.98
N GLU A 135 -11.22 -16.79 -22.08
CA GLU A 135 -10.57 -16.55 -23.37
C GLU A 135 -9.67 -15.30 -23.33
N MET A 136 -10.11 -14.24 -22.66
CA MET A 136 -9.33 -13.01 -22.56
C MET A 136 -8.10 -13.19 -21.65
N LEU A 137 -8.21 -13.89 -20.53
CA LEU A 137 -7.05 -14.21 -19.70
C LEU A 137 -6.05 -15.09 -20.45
N GLN A 138 -6.53 -16.07 -21.23
CA GLN A 138 -5.66 -16.89 -22.07
C GLN A 138 -4.93 -16.03 -23.12
N PHE A 139 -5.64 -15.08 -23.74
CA PHE A 139 -5.02 -14.12 -24.66
C PHE A 139 -3.95 -13.28 -23.96
N ILE A 140 -4.26 -12.67 -22.81
CA ILE A 140 -3.31 -11.84 -22.06
C ILE A 140 -2.08 -12.66 -21.68
N LYS A 141 -2.24 -13.87 -21.13
CA LYS A 141 -1.13 -14.77 -20.76
C LYS A 141 -0.27 -15.21 -21.95
N SER A 142 -0.81 -15.16 -23.17
CA SER A 142 -0.07 -15.51 -24.39
C SER A 142 0.79 -14.38 -24.95
N GLN A 143 0.56 -13.14 -24.50
CA GLN A 143 1.34 -12.00 -24.96
C GLN A 143 2.74 -12.00 -24.29
N PRO A 144 3.80 -11.58 -25.00
CA PRO A 144 5.15 -11.55 -24.45
C PRO A 144 5.33 -10.40 -23.44
N ASP A 145 6.07 -10.68 -22.36
CA ASP A 145 6.50 -9.71 -21.35
C ASP A 145 5.36 -8.86 -20.75
N VAL A 146 4.18 -9.44 -20.62
CA VAL A 146 2.95 -8.70 -20.26
C VAL A 146 3.04 -7.96 -18.95
N VAL A 147 3.52 -8.66 -17.91
CA VAL A 147 3.65 -8.07 -16.57
C VAL A 147 4.66 -6.91 -16.63
N SER A 148 5.80 -7.11 -17.29
CA SER A 148 6.80 -6.06 -17.52
C SER A 148 6.22 -4.85 -18.27
N LYS A 149 5.42 -5.07 -19.32
CA LYS A 149 4.78 -4.00 -20.11
C LYS A 149 3.75 -3.21 -19.31
N LEU A 150 2.93 -3.89 -18.50
CA LEU A 150 1.99 -3.21 -17.59
C LEU A 150 2.75 -2.36 -16.56
N LEU A 151 3.80 -2.95 -15.97
CA LEU A 151 4.61 -2.33 -14.94
C LEU A 151 5.51 -1.20 -15.46
N LEU A 152 5.84 -1.18 -16.76
CA LEU A 152 6.50 -0.03 -17.40
C LEU A 152 5.67 1.25 -17.27
N HIS A 153 4.34 1.12 -17.26
CA HIS A 153 3.38 2.22 -17.17
C HIS A 153 2.79 2.40 -15.76
N MET A 154 3.54 2.04 -14.72
CA MET A 154 3.09 2.07 -13.32
C MET A 154 2.53 3.43 -12.88
N SER A 155 3.05 4.53 -13.41
CA SER A 155 2.58 5.89 -13.09
C SER A 155 1.25 6.25 -13.78
N THR A 156 0.72 5.42 -14.67
CA THR A 156 -0.59 5.62 -15.32
C THR A 156 -1.67 4.85 -14.56
N SER A 157 -2.48 5.56 -13.76
CA SER A 157 -3.53 4.96 -12.89
C SER A 157 -4.39 3.92 -13.61
N ALA A 158 -4.88 4.22 -14.82
CA ALA A 158 -5.75 3.31 -15.57
C ALA A 158 -5.08 1.95 -15.88
N ILE A 159 -3.76 1.91 -16.05
CA ILE A 159 -3.02 0.66 -16.30
C ILE A 159 -2.84 -0.13 -15.00
N MET A 160 -2.60 0.55 -13.87
CA MET A 160 -2.55 -0.12 -12.56
C MET A 160 -3.93 -0.62 -12.13
N ASP A 161 -4.99 0.14 -12.39
CA ASP A 161 -6.38 -0.31 -12.19
C ASP A 161 -6.69 -1.55 -13.04
N LEU A 162 -6.19 -1.62 -14.27
CA LEU A 162 -6.28 -2.80 -15.12
C LEU A 162 -5.51 -3.99 -14.54
N LEU A 163 -4.29 -3.79 -14.02
CA LEU A 163 -3.52 -4.85 -13.37
C LEU A 163 -4.27 -5.38 -12.13
N LEU A 164 -4.79 -4.50 -11.28
CA LEU A 164 -5.60 -4.88 -10.12
C LEU A 164 -6.87 -5.63 -10.56
N LYS A 165 -7.53 -5.19 -11.64
CA LYS A 165 -8.67 -5.90 -12.24
C LYS A 165 -8.29 -7.31 -12.68
N ILE A 166 -7.12 -7.49 -13.32
CA ILE A 166 -6.61 -8.81 -13.71
C ILE A 166 -6.39 -9.68 -12.47
N ILE A 167 -5.77 -9.14 -11.41
CA ILE A 167 -5.58 -9.86 -10.13
C ILE A 167 -6.92 -10.29 -9.54
N SER A 168 -7.93 -9.42 -9.54
CA SER A 168 -9.27 -9.73 -9.03
C SER A 168 -10.01 -10.81 -9.82
N MET A 169 -9.55 -11.18 -11.03
CA MET A 169 -10.18 -12.28 -11.77
C MET A 169 -10.03 -13.64 -11.06
N GLU A 170 -9.08 -13.79 -10.13
CA GLU A 170 -8.93 -14.99 -9.30
C GLU A 170 -10.21 -15.35 -8.52
N GLU A 171 -11.05 -14.36 -8.20
CA GLU A 171 -12.34 -14.58 -7.53
C GLU A 171 -13.30 -15.40 -8.40
N ALA A 172 -13.25 -15.23 -9.72
CA ALA A 172 -14.08 -15.96 -10.65
C ALA A 172 -13.54 -17.38 -10.87
N GLN A 173 -14.43 -18.36 -11.01
CA GLN A 173 -14.05 -19.75 -11.27
C GLN A 173 -13.23 -19.91 -12.57
N GLU A 174 -13.49 -19.08 -13.57
CA GLU A 174 -12.75 -19.06 -14.85
C GLU A 174 -11.38 -18.35 -14.75
N GLY A 175 -11.18 -17.50 -13.74
CA GLY A 175 -9.94 -16.75 -13.54
C GLY A 175 -8.99 -17.38 -12.52
N LYS A 176 -9.31 -18.56 -11.97
CA LYS A 176 -8.44 -19.27 -11.03
C LYS A 176 -7.04 -19.53 -11.60
N GLY A 177 -6.01 -19.35 -10.77
CA GLY A 177 -4.61 -19.47 -11.16
C GLY A 177 -4.05 -18.24 -11.88
N THR A 178 -4.74 -17.10 -11.83
CA THR A 178 -4.21 -15.82 -12.32
C THR A 178 -3.15 -15.27 -11.37
N VAL A 179 -3.39 -15.35 -10.06
CA VAL A 179 -2.42 -14.93 -9.03
C VAL A 179 -1.15 -15.80 -9.11
N GLN A 180 -1.31 -17.11 -9.29
CA GLN A 180 -0.17 -18.04 -9.45
C GLN A 180 0.70 -17.64 -10.64
N TRP A 181 0.09 -17.39 -11.80
CA TRP A 181 0.79 -16.93 -12.99
C TRP A 181 1.51 -15.59 -12.76
N LEU A 182 0.88 -14.62 -12.11
CA LEU A 182 1.50 -13.32 -11.83
C LEU A 182 2.71 -13.44 -10.88
N SER A 183 2.69 -14.39 -9.95
CA SER A 183 3.85 -14.69 -9.10
C SER A 183 4.98 -15.31 -9.93
N GLU A 184 4.67 -16.24 -10.85
CA GLU A 184 5.66 -16.86 -11.76
C GLU A 184 6.33 -15.83 -12.69
N GLU A 185 5.60 -14.80 -13.11
CA GLU A 185 6.12 -13.65 -13.88
C GLU A 185 6.92 -12.64 -13.02
N GLY A 186 7.03 -12.87 -11.70
CA GLY A 186 7.85 -12.06 -10.82
C GLY A 186 7.25 -10.70 -10.45
N LEU A 187 5.92 -10.58 -10.37
CA LEU A 187 5.23 -9.33 -10.00
C LEU A 187 5.71 -8.76 -8.65
N MET A 188 5.75 -9.56 -7.58
CA MET A 188 6.14 -9.09 -6.24
C MET A 188 7.61 -8.64 -6.19
N PRO A 189 8.59 -9.43 -6.67
CA PRO A 189 9.98 -8.99 -6.73
C PRO A 189 10.15 -7.72 -7.54
N TRP A 190 9.44 -7.56 -8.67
CA TRP A 190 9.52 -6.36 -9.50
C TRP A 190 9.05 -5.13 -8.73
N LEU A 191 7.88 -5.19 -8.09
CA LEU A 191 7.33 -4.08 -7.31
C LEU A 191 8.24 -3.71 -6.13
N VAL A 192 8.79 -4.68 -5.43
CA VAL A 192 9.73 -4.42 -4.32
C VAL A 192 11.05 -3.83 -4.83
N ASN A 193 11.52 -4.21 -6.02
CA ASN A 193 12.70 -3.59 -6.63
C ASN A 193 12.51 -2.12 -6.96
N ARG A 194 11.28 -1.67 -7.20
CA ARG A 194 10.97 -0.24 -7.39
C ARG A 194 11.10 0.57 -6.11
N LEU A 195 11.26 -0.06 -4.95
CA LEU A 195 11.56 0.60 -3.67
C LEU A 195 13.08 0.73 -3.41
N ASP A 196 13.94 0.35 -4.36
CA ASP A 196 15.39 0.55 -4.26
C ASP A 196 15.69 2.05 -4.03
N PRO A 197 16.46 2.40 -2.98
CA PRO A 197 16.64 3.77 -2.53
C PRO A 197 17.41 4.68 -3.51
N ASN A 198 17.85 4.16 -4.65
CA ASN A 198 18.43 4.91 -5.75
C ASN A 198 17.39 5.42 -6.76
N PHE A 199 16.13 4.98 -6.68
CA PHE A 199 15.05 5.53 -7.50
C PHE A 199 14.40 6.75 -6.84
N ASP A 200 13.67 7.51 -7.66
CA ASP A 200 12.96 8.70 -7.20
C ASP A 200 11.85 8.35 -6.18
N PRO A 201 11.60 9.23 -5.18
CA PRO A 201 10.57 9.01 -4.18
C PRO A 201 9.16 8.77 -4.77
N GLU A 202 8.85 9.34 -5.92
CA GLU A 202 7.57 9.13 -6.61
C GLU A 202 7.41 7.67 -7.07
N VAL A 203 8.48 7.07 -7.62
CA VAL A 203 8.50 5.64 -8.00
C VAL A 203 8.24 4.77 -6.77
N HIS A 204 8.82 5.12 -5.63
CA HIS A 204 8.59 4.39 -4.38
C HIS A 204 7.13 4.47 -3.94
N SER A 205 6.54 5.67 -4.00
CA SER A 205 5.15 5.89 -3.60
C SER A 205 4.17 5.15 -4.51
N VAL A 206 4.38 5.18 -5.82
CA VAL A 206 3.54 4.44 -6.77
C VAL A 206 3.67 2.92 -6.55
N ALA A 207 4.89 2.40 -6.44
CA ALA A 207 5.10 0.96 -6.18
C ALA A 207 4.50 0.52 -4.84
N SER A 208 4.66 1.35 -3.81
CA SER A 208 4.06 1.10 -2.50
C SER A 208 2.54 1.09 -2.59
N GLN A 209 1.92 2.01 -3.34
CA GLN A 209 0.48 2.06 -3.48
C GLN A 209 -0.05 0.79 -4.16
N VAL A 210 0.58 0.34 -5.24
CA VAL A 210 0.20 -0.91 -5.92
C VAL A 210 0.32 -2.12 -4.97
N LEU A 211 1.40 -2.20 -4.18
CA LEU A 211 1.55 -3.26 -3.16
C LEU A 211 0.44 -3.21 -2.10
N LEU A 212 0.08 -2.01 -1.63
CA LEU A 212 -1.00 -1.81 -0.65
C LEU A 212 -2.37 -2.21 -1.25
N ASP A 213 -2.63 -1.88 -2.51
CA ASP A 213 -3.87 -2.25 -3.20
C ASP A 213 -3.97 -3.77 -3.40
N ILE A 214 -2.85 -4.44 -3.70
CA ILE A 214 -2.78 -5.91 -3.76
C ILE A 214 -3.07 -6.53 -2.39
N ILE A 215 -2.51 -5.99 -1.31
CA ILE A 215 -2.82 -6.43 0.07
C ILE A 215 -4.32 -6.25 0.35
N ALA A 216 -4.89 -5.10 -0.02
CA ALA A 216 -6.29 -4.78 0.23
C ALA A 216 -7.27 -5.70 -0.52
N ILE A 217 -7.00 -6.05 -1.78
CA ILE A 217 -7.82 -7.00 -2.57
C ILE A 217 -7.64 -8.44 -2.09
N SER A 218 -6.47 -8.78 -1.52
CA SER A 218 -6.19 -10.11 -0.97
C SER A 218 -6.93 -10.37 0.35
N GLN A 219 -7.09 -9.35 1.17
CA GLN A 219 -7.64 -9.45 2.52
C GLN A 219 -8.69 -8.33 2.70
N SER A 220 -9.89 -8.51 2.14
CA SER A 220 -10.98 -7.57 2.38
C SER A 220 -11.57 -7.78 3.77
N SER A 221 -11.80 -6.68 4.51
CA SER A 221 -12.35 -6.73 5.86
C SER A 221 -13.87 -6.83 5.89
N HIS A 222 -14.55 -6.83 4.73
CA HIS A 222 -16.01 -6.81 4.64
C HIS A 222 -16.50 -7.95 3.75
N PRO A 223 -17.49 -8.75 4.19
CA PRO A 223 -18.03 -9.88 3.40
C PRO A 223 -18.56 -9.49 2.02
N GLU A 224 -18.99 -8.23 1.85
CA GLU A 224 -19.51 -7.69 0.59
C GLU A 224 -18.42 -7.13 -0.34
N GLN A 225 -17.17 -7.01 0.14
CA GLN A 225 -16.06 -6.57 -0.69
C GLN A 225 -15.34 -7.77 -1.29
N PRO A 226 -15.04 -7.74 -2.61
CA PRO A 226 -14.34 -8.83 -3.27
C PRO A 226 -13.00 -9.08 -2.59
N SER A 227 -12.76 -10.35 -2.20
CA SER A 227 -11.53 -10.80 -1.58
C SER A 227 -11.08 -12.07 -2.26
N ILE A 228 -9.84 -12.07 -2.74
CA ILE A 228 -9.24 -13.29 -3.31
C ILE A 228 -8.67 -14.22 -2.22
N GLY A 229 -8.71 -13.79 -0.95
CA GLY A 229 -8.22 -14.55 0.20
C GLY A 229 -6.69 -14.66 0.26
N THR A 230 -6.23 -15.57 1.13
CA THR A 230 -4.81 -15.93 1.22
C THR A 230 -4.33 -16.47 -0.11
N ASN A 231 -3.21 -15.93 -0.60
CA ASN A 231 -2.73 -16.20 -1.93
C ASN A 231 -1.20 -16.08 -2.02
N VAL A 232 -0.63 -16.63 -3.10
CA VAL A 232 0.81 -16.74 -3.27
C VAL A 232 1.55 -15.39 -3.30
N LEU A 233 0.90 -14.29 -3.73
CA LEU A 233 1.54 -12.98 -3.73
C LEU A 233 1.76 -12.47 -2.30
N ILE A 234 0.81 -12.72 -1.40
CA ILE A 234 0.96 -12.39 0.02
C ILE A 234 2.01 -13.28 0.68
N ASP A 235 2.05 -14.56 0.33
CA ASP A 235 3.09 -15.50 0.79
C ASP A 235 4.50 -15.09 0.34
N GLU A 236 4.63 -14.62 -0.90
CA GLU A 236 5.87 -14.10 -1.44
C GLU A 236 6.28 -12.78 -0.77
N LEU A 237 5.34 -11.85 -0.58
CA LEU A 237 5.60 -10.55 0.04
C LEU A 237 6.07 -10.64 1.49
N LYS A 238 5.52 -11.60 2.27
CA LYS A 238 5.93 -11.84 3.66
C LYS A 238 7.14 -12.77 3.80
N SER A 239 7.65 -13.31 2.70
CA SER A 239 8.78 -14.24 2.70
C SER A 239 10.05 -13.60 3.26
N GLU A 240 10.91 -14.42 3.86
CA GLU A 240 12.20 -13.96 4.40
C GLU A 240 13.04 -13.24 3.33
N VAL A 241 12.98 -13.68 2.07
CA VAL A 241 13.75 -13.12 0.95
C VAL A 241 13.30 -11.69 0.62
N ILE A 242 11.99 -11.50 0.39
CA ILE A 242 11.44 -10.20 0.01
C ILE A 242 11.53 -9.21 1.17
N VAL A 243 11.18 -9.63 2.39
CA VAL A 243 11.27 -8.78 3.58
C VAL A 243 12.71 -8.38 3.86
N SER A 244 13.68 -9.30 3.76
CA SER A 244 15.10 -8.98 3.98
C SER A 244 15.62 -7.98 2.94
N LYS A 245 15.19 -8.11 1.68
CA LYS A 245 15.55 -7.18 0.63
C LYS A 245 15.01 -5.78 0.90
N LEU A 246 13.72 -5.67 1.20
CA LEU A 246 13.08 -4.40 1.53
C LEU A 246 13.70 -3.75 2.76
N VAL A 247 13.95 -4.51 3.83
CA VAL A 247 14.66 -4.02 5.03
C VAL A 247 16.08 -3.56 4.70
N GLY A 248 16.78 -4.24 3.79
CA GLY A 248 18.07 -3.81 3.26
C GLY A 248 18.00 -2.42 2.60
N PHE A 249 17.03 -2.22 1.72
CA PHE A 249 16.75 -0.92 1.09
C PHE A 249 16.40 0.17 2.12
N MET A 250 15.55 -0.14 3.09
CA MET A 250 15.10 0.81 4.13
C MET A 250 16.26 1.31 5.02
N LEU A 251 17.22 0.43 5.30
CA LEU A 251 18.35 0.69 6.22
C LEU A 251 19.61 1.18 5.51
N ASP A 252 19.60 1.34 4.19
CA ASP A 252 20.73 1.91 3.44
C ASP A 252 20.98 3.36 3.88
N ARG A 253 22.19 3.63 4.40
CA ARG A 253 22.58 4.97 4.87
C ARG A 253 23.26 5.83 3.81
N THR A 254 23.60 5.24 2.68
CA THR A 254 24.40 5.85 1.61
C THR A 254 23.55 6.29 0.43
N ALA A 255 22.46 5.58 0.16
CA ALA A 255 21.59 5.89 -0.96
C ALA A 255 20.76 7.18 -0.72
N PRO A 256 20.44 7.93 -1.80
CA PRO A 256 19.87 9.28 -1.71
C PRO A 256 18.43 9.32 -1.19
N HIS A 257 17.62 8.30 -1.50
CA HIS A 257 16.18 8.31 -1.21
C HIS A 257 15.76 7.24 -0.18
N SER A 258 16.69 6.74 0.64
CA SER A 258 16.41 5.71 1.65
C SER A 258 15.37 6.12 2.69
N THR A 259 15.20 7.41 2.95
CA THR A 259 14.10 7.91 3.80
C THR A 259 12.74 7.63 3.17
N SER A 260 12.59 7.82 1.86
CA SER A 260 11.34 7.51 1.15
C SER A 260 11.06 6.00 1.17
N THR A 261 12.08 5.19 0.87
CA THR A 261 11.99 3.73 0.99
C THR A 261 11.58 3.29 2.39
N LEU A 262 12.17 3.87 3.44
CA LEU A 262 11.79 3.57 4.82
C LEU A 262 10.31 3.84 5.08
N ILE A 263 9.82 5.01 4.69
CA ILE A 263 8.43 5.43 4.94
C ILE A 263 7.45 4.48 4.21
N ASN A 264 7.71 4.19 2.94
CA ASN A 264 6.87 3.30 2.14
C ASN A 264 6.96 1.85 2.64
N GLY A 265 8.17 1.35 2.92
CA GLY A 265 8.38 -0.01 3.44
C GLY A 265 7.72 -0.25 4.80
N VAL A 266 7.81 0.72 5.72
CA VAL A 266 7.06 0.68 6.99
C VAL A 266 5.55 0.61 6.73
N THR A 267 5.03 1.42 5.80
CA THR A 267 3.60 1.46 5.50
C THR A 267 3.11 0.10 4.97
N ILE A 268 3.88 -0.53 4.08
CA ILE A 268 3.61 -1.89 3.58
C ILE A 268 3.59 -2.90 4.74
N PHE A 269 4.58 -2.89 5.64
CA PHE A 269 4.60 -3.82 6.76
C PHE A 269 3.45 -3.61 7.74
N ILE A 270 3.10 -2.37 8.04
CA ILE A 270 1.95 -2.07 8.92
C ILE A 270 0.66 -2.58 8.29
N GLU A 271 0.40 -2.28 7.02
CA GLU A 271 -0.83 -2.72 6.34
C GLU A 271 -0.88 -4.25 6.23
N LEU A 272 0.24 -4.88 5.90
CA LEU A 272 0.35 -6.34 5.82
C LEU A 272 0.04 -6.99 7.18
N ILE A 273 0.54 -6.44 8.29
CA ILE A 273 0.22 -6.95 9.63
C ILE A 273 -1.27 -6.74 9.94
N ARG A 274 -1.81 -5.53 9.74
CA ARG A 274 -3.19 -5.19 10.10
C ARG A 274 -4.22 -6.03 9.37
N ARG A 275 -4.04 -6.18 8.05
CA ARG A 275 -4.98 -6.92 7.18
C ARG A 275 -4.95 -8.43 7.40
N ASN A 276 -3.86 -8.95 7.94
CA ASN A 276 -3.66 -10.37 8.14
C ASN A 276 -3.76 -10.78 9.62
N ASN A 277 -4.14 -9.85 10.51
CA ASN A 277 -4.30 -10.11 11.92
C ASN A 277 -5.76 -10.45 12.25
N SER A 278 -5.98 -11.69 12.70
CA SER A 278 -7.30 -12.24 13.06
C SER A 278 -7.95 -11.59 14.29
N ASP A 279 -7.18 -10.88 15.13
CA ASP A 279 -7.69 -10.29 16.37
C ASP A 279 -8.57 -9.06 16.13
N TYR A 280 -8.54 -8.45 14.93
CA TYR A 280 -9.40 -7.31 14.59
C TYR A 280 -10.84 -7.68 14.23
N ASP A 281 -11.14 -8.96 14.00
CA ASP A 281 -12.47 -9.40 13.50
C ASP A 281 -13.41 -9.96 14.59
N VAL A 282 -13.00 -9.97 15.86
CA VAL A 282 -13.79 -10.61 16.91
C VAL A 282 -14.68 -9.60 17.63
N GLU A 283 -15.82 -9.24 17.03
CA GLU A 283 -16.96 -8.85 17.86
C GLU A 283 -17.44 -10.10 18.63
N PRO A 284 -17.62 -10.04 19.97
CA PRO A 284 -17.90 -11.23 20.79
C PRO A 284 -19.20 -11.99 20.49
N ASN A 285 -19.97 -11.60 19.46
CA ASN A 285 -21.30 -12.14 19.15
C ASN A 285 -21.60 -12.27 17.64
N SER A 286 -20.65 -12.09 16.73
CA SER A 286 -20.91 -12.25 15.29
C SER A 286 -20.76 -13.72 14.87
N ALA A 287 -21.75 -14.24 14.13
CA ALA A 287 -21.71 -15.57 13.51
C ALA A 287 -20.88 -15.58 12.21
N GLU A 288 -19.82 -14.77 12.16
CA GLU A 288 -18.99 -14.61 10.97
C GLU A 288 -17.95 -15.74 10.86
N PRO A 289 -17.60 -16.15 9.64
CA PRO A 289 -16.58 -17.16 9.42
C PRO A 289 -15.24 -16.70 10.00
N VAL A 290 -14.65 -17.51 10.87
CA VAL A 290 -13.30 -17.30 11.42
C VAL A 290 -12.33 -17.21 10.25
N ARG A 291 -11.70 -16.04 10.04
CA ARG A 291 -10.68 -15.87 9.00
C ARG A 291 -9.47 -16.77 9.28
N GLU A 292 -8.88 -17.34 8.22
CA GLU A 292 -7.63 -18.07 8.36
C GLU A 292 -6.51 -17.12 8.77
N ALA A 293 -5.94 -17.36 9.95
CA ALA A 293 -4.81 -16.58 10.43
C ALA A 293 -3.58 -16.82 9.53
N VAL A 294 -3.02 -15.73 9.00
CA VAL A 294 -1.84 -15.81 8.14
C VAL A 294 -0.58 -15.87 8.99
N ASP A 295 0.30 -16.82 8.68
CA ASP A 295 1.59 -16.95 9.36
C ASP A 295 2.55 -15.84 8.92
N LEU A 296 2.84 -14.88 9.82
CA LEU A 296 3.76 -13.77 9.63
C LEU A 296 5.15 -14.02 10.27
N SER A 297 5.48 -15.28 10.59
CA SER A 297 6.70 -15.65 11.31
C SER A 297 7.98 -15.16 10.62
N ASP A 298 8.11 -15.30 9.30
CA ASP A 298 9.32 -14.88 8.58
C ASP A 298 9.49 -13.35 8.56
N LEU A 299 8.42 -12.61 8.32
CA LEU A 299 8.41 -11.15 8.42
C LEU A 299 8.85 -10.70 9.81
N LEU A 300 8.25 -11.27 10.86
CA LEU A 300 8.57 -10.89 12.24
C LEU A 300 10.01 -11.26 12.60
N LYS A 301 10.49 -12.41 12.15
CA LYS A 301 11.87 -12.90 12.34
C LYS A 301 12.89 -11.94 11.74
N VAL A 302 12.70 -11.50 10.50
CA VAL A 302 13.61 -10.57 9.82
C VAL A 302 13.62 -9.21 10.52
N LEU A 303 12.43 -8.64 10.80
CA LEU A 303 12.33 -7.34 11.45
C LEU A 303 12.89 -7.35 12.87
N ALA A 304 12.60 -8.39 13.66
CA ALA A 304 13.15 -8.59 14.99
C ALA A 304 14.69 -8.61 14.97
N SER A 305 15.29 -9.26 13.97
CA SER A 305 16.75 -9.35 13.82
C SER A 305 17.43 -8.02 13.45
N ARG A 306 16.66 -7.01 13.02
CA ARG A 306 17.18 -5.69 12.61
C ARG A 306 16.68 -4.54 13.49
N ILE A 307 16.08 -4.85 14.65
CA ILE A 307 15.52 -3.87 15.60
C ILE A 307 16.56 -2.83 16.05
N GLU A 308 17.81 -3.25 16.30
CA GLU A 308 18.89 -2.34 16.69
C GLU A 308 19.18 -1.28 15.61
N ASP A 309 19.17 -1.67 14.34
CA ASP A 309 19.44 -0.77 13.23
C ASP A 309 18.33 0.29 13.08
N PHE A 310 17.06 -0.12 13.22
CA PHE A 310 15.92 0.79 13.25
C PHE A 310 15.97 1.74 14.46
N LYS A 311 16.36 1.24 15.64
CA LYS A 311 16.61 2.10 16.81
C LYS A 311 17.72 3.12 16.51
N GLY A 312 18.76 2.73 15.77
CA GLY A 312 19.81 3.65 15.32
C GLY A 312 19.24 4.87 14.59
N LEU A 313 18.24 4.67 13.74
CA LEU A 313 17.53 5.74 13.02
C LEU A 313 16.59 6.57 13.91
N LEU A 314 16.10 6.04 15.03
CA LEU A 314 15.40 6.83 16.04
C LEU A 314 16.34 7.83 16.72
N ILE A 315 17.57 7.42 17.01
CA ILE A 315 18.55 8.29 17.67
C ILE A 315 19.10 9.31 16.67
N VAL A 316 19.58 8.82 15.52
CA VAL A 316 20.18 9.62 14.45
C VAL A 316 19.40 9.42 13.14
N PRO A 317 18.32 10.17 12.92
CA PRO A 317 17.55 10.11 11.67
C PRO A 317 18.34 10.73 10.51
N ARG A 318 18.05 10.29 9.29
CA ARG A 318 18.63 10.84 8.04
C ARG A 318 17.88 12.09 7.59
N SER A 319 16.58 12.14 7.87
CA SER A 319 15.64 13.16 7.42
C SER A 319 15.67 14.47 8.22
N VAL A 320 16.38 14.53 9.34
CA VAL A 320 16.44 15.73 10.20
C VAL A 320 17.85 16.30 10.19
N THR A 321 18.01 17.46 9.56
CA THR A 321 19.32 18.13 9.38
C THR A 321 19.66 19.14 10.49
N GLY A 322 18.75 19.39 11.42
CA GLY A 322 18.98 20.27 12.57
C GLY A 322 17.71 20.98 13.04
N PRO A 323 17.85 21.98 13.95
CA PRO A 323 16.74 22.80 14.39
C PRO A 323 16.18 23.66 13.24
N ILE A 324 14.86 23.69 13.11
CA ILE A 324 14.12 24.59 12.22
C ILE A 324 13.58 25.79 13.01
N GLU A 325 13.47 26.94 12.35
CA GLU A 325 12.87 28.13 12.97
C GLU A 325 11.34 27.98 13.03
N THR A 326 10.79 28.22 14.21
CA THR A 326 9.35 28.19 14.47
C THR A 326 8.94 29.45 15.23
N SER A 327 7.64 29.71 15.36
CA SER A 327 7.09 30.83 16.14
C SER A 327 7.49 30.81 17.62
N ILE A 328 7.93 29.66 18.14
CA ILE A 328 8.40 29.47 19.53
C ILE A 328 9.93 29.32 19.62
N GLY A 329 10.66 29.71 18.56
CA GLY A 329 12.12 29.61 18.47
C GLY A 329 12.61 28.39 17.68
N LYS A 330 13.90 28.08 17.81
CA LYS A 330 14.53 26.96 17.09
C LYS A 330 14.16 25.64 17.73
N GLN A 331 13.46 24.79 16.98
CA GLN A 331 12.99 23.48 17.44
C GLN A 331 13.53 22.40 16.51
N VAL A 332 13.99 21.28 17.06
CA VAL A 332 14.33 20.10 16.26
C VAL A 332 13.02 19.40 15.94
N PRO A 333 12.69 19.11 14.66
CA PRO A 333 11.49 18.37 14.33
C PRO A 333 11.66 16.88 14.67
N LEU A 334 10.55 16.19 14.96
CA LEU A 334 10.56 14.74 15.17
C LEU A 334 11.12 14.01 13.94
N GLY A 335 10.65 14.41 12.76
CA GLY A 335 10.95 13.77 11.48
C GLY A 335 10.05 12.57 11.21
N PHE A 336 9.76 12.32 9.94
CA PHE A 336 8.88 11.23 9.52
C PHE A 336 9.47 9.85 9.81
N GLU A 337 10.80 9.69 9.71
CA GLU A 337 11.46 8.41 9.98
C GLU A 337 11.23 7.95 11.42
N ARG A 338 11.37 8.87 12.39
CA ARG A 338 11.16 8.54 13.80
C ARG A 338 9.72 8.12 14.06
N LEU A 339 8.76 8.89 13.54
CA LEU A 339 7.34 8.59 13.70
C LEU A 339 6.99 7.23 13.09
N LYS A 340 7.41 6.98 11.83
CA LYS A 340 7.13 5.74 11.12
C LYS A 340 7.76 4.51 11.81
N ILE A 341 8.99 4.61 12.28
CA ILE A 341 9.62 3.51 13.04
C ILE A 341 8.87 3.25 14.36
N CYS A 342 8.43 4.29 15.08
CA CYS A 342 7.61 4.11 16.27
C CYS A 342 6.27 3.41 15.95
N GLU A 343 5.59 3.80 14.86
CA GLU A 343 4.35 3.14 14.40
C GLU A 343 4.61 1.66 14.08
N MET A 344 5.70 1.36 13.37
CA MET A 344 6.10 -0.02 13.07
C MET A 344 6.36 -0.81 14.35
N PHE A 345 7.06 -0.23 15.35
CA PHE A 345 7.32 -0.92 16.61
C PHE A 345 6.05 -1.21 17.41
N ALA A 346 5.05 -0.32 17.39
CA ALA A 346 3.75 -0.57 18.01
C ALA A 346 3.02 -1.74 17.32
N GLU A 347 3.00 -1.76 15.98
CA GLU A 347 2.34 -2.81 15.22
C GLU A 347 3.06 -4.17 15.32
N LEU A 348 4.41 -4.17 15.37
CA LEU A 348 5.19 -5.39 15.61
C LEU A 348 4.95 -5.96 17.00
N LEU A 349 4.87 -5.09 18.03
CA LEU A 349 4.55 -5.52 19.38
C LEU A 349 3.15 -6.14 19.42
N HIS A 350 2.18 -5.55 18.70
CA HIS A 350 0.83 -6.09 18.56
C HIS A 350 0.86 -7.48 17.91
N CYS A 351 1.53 -7.59 16.75
CA CYS A 351 1.75 -8.82 16.01
C CYS A 351 2.37 -9.92 16.88
N SER A 352 3.39 -9.60 17.69
CA SER A 352 4.09 -10.55 18.56
C SER A 352 3.20 -11.21 19.62
N ASN A 353 2.01 -10.67 19.87
CA ASN A 353 1.05 -11.22 20.81
C ASN A 353 0.06 -12.19 20.15
N MET A 354 0.05 -12.32 18.82
CA MET A 354 -0.84 -13.22 18.11
C MET A 354 -0.56 -14.68 18.47
N ALA A 355 -1.62 -15.47 18.66
CA ALA A 355 -1.50 -16.86 19.09
C ALA A 355 -0.69 -17.72 18.10
N ILE A 356 -0.85 -17.50 16.79
CA ILE A 356 -0.15 -18.26 15.75
C ILE A 356 1.37 -18.12 15.86
N LEU A 357 1.87 -16.91 16.12
CA LEU A 357 3.31 -16.60 16.24
C LEU A 357 3.92 -17.06 17.57
N ASN A 358 3.07 -17.46 18.51
CA ASN A 358 3.46 -18.01 19.81
C ASN A 358 3.23 -19.53 19.92
N SER A 359 2.71 -20.16 18.87
CA SER A 359 2.30 -21.58 18.88
C SER A 359 3.44 -22.55 18.54
N ARG A 360 4.43 -22.11 17.76
CA ARG A 360 5.55 -22.93 17.28
C ARG A 360 6.88 -22.25 17.60
N PRO A 361 7.70 -22.79 18.52
CA PRO A 361 9.01 -22.25 18.78
C PRO A 361 9.97 -22.65 17.65
N ILE A 362 10.52 -21.66 16.95
CA ILE A 362 11.46 -21.87 15.83
C ILE A 362 12.82 -21.20 16.06
N ILE A 363 12.93 -20.31 17.05
CA ILE A 363 14.17 -19.58 17.32
C ILE A 363 14.95 -20.31 18.40
N THR A 364 16.24 -20.56 18.17
CA THR A 364 17.11 -21.23 19.13
C THR A 364 17.97 -20.20 19.87
N VAL A 365 17.91 -20.20 21.21
CA VAL A 365 18.71 -19.35 22.09
C VAL A 365 19.65 -20.24 22.90
N SER A 366 20.94 -20.15 22.62
CA SER A 366 21.97 -20.89 23.33
C SER A 366 22.27 -20.29 24.70
N THR A 367 22.88 -21.10 25.58
CA THR A 367 23.17 -20.74 26.98
C THR A 367 24.14 -19.58 27.15
N ASP A 368 24.89 -19.23 26.10
CA ASP A 368 25.79 -18.08 26.05
C ASP A 368 25.08 -16.80 25.56
N GLY A 369 23.77 -16.86 25.33
CA GLY A 369 22.97 -15.76 24.76
C GLY A 369 23.03 -15.69 23.24
N THR A 370 23.72 -16.61 22.56
CA THR A 370 23.74 -16.62 21.09
C THR A 370 22.39 -17.07 20.55
N VAL A 371 21.81 -16.27 19.66
CA VAL A 371 20.55 -16.57 19.00
C VAL A 371 20.86 -17.16 17.62
N LYS A 372 20.42 -18.39 17.39
CA LYS A 372 20.38 -19.01 16.06
C LYS A 372 18.98 -18.88 15.50
N VAL A 373 18.87 -18.01 14.51
CA VAL A 373 17.66 -17.81 13.73
C VAL A 373 17.72 -18.74 12.52
N PRO A 374 16.73 -19.63 12.29
CA PRO A 374 16.70 -20.45 11.09
C PRO A 374 16.59 -19.55 9.85
N THR A 375 17.62 -19.58 9.02
CA THR A 375 17.62 -18.95 7.69
C THR A 375 17.08 -19.96 6.69
N VAL A 376 16.12 -19.56 5.87
CA VAL A 376 15.77 -20.37 4.69
C VAL A 376 16.97 -20.36 3.74
N ILE A 377 17.64 -21.51 3.57
CA ILE A 377 18.68 -21.68 2.56
C ILE A 377 17.96 -21.81 1.21
N SER A 378 17.76 -20.70 0.49
CA SER A 378 17.32 -20.71 -0.90
C SER A 378 18.37 -21.45 -1.74
N THR A 379 18.06 -22.68 -2.16
CA THR A 379 18.90 -23.48 -3.06
C THR A 379 18.58 -23.24 -4.53
N GLU A 380 17.68 -22.30 -4.84
CA GLU A 380 17.38 -21.89 -6.21
C GLU A 380 17.84 -20.45 -6.43
N PRO A 381 18.62 -20.16 -7.48
CA PRO A 381 18.87 -18.79 -7.89
C PRO A 381 17.51 -18.15 -8.20
N LEU A 382 17.19 -17.07 -7.49
CA LEU A 382 16.18 -16.11 -7.92
C LEU A 382 16.44 -15.83 -9.41
N ILE A 383 15.46 -16.15 -10.26
CA ILE A 383 15.58 -16.06 -11.71
C ILE A 383 16.09 -14.67 -12.05
N HIS A 384 17.35 -14.65 -12.48
CA HIS A 384 18.06 -13.48 -12.94
C HIS A 384 17.66 -13.25 -14.39
N HIS A 385 16.53 -12.60 -14.65
CA HIS A 385 16.27 -11.89 -15.91
C HIS A 385 15.55 -10.58 -15.55
N SER A 386 15.94 -9.40 -16.04
CA SER A 386 16.75 -9.12 -17.22
C SER A 386 17.80 -8.02 -16.99
N GLN A 387 18.93 -8.18 -17.65
CA GLN A 387 19.87 -7.11 -18.00
C GLN A 387 19.27 -6.11 -19.00
N THR A 388 18.01 -6.26 -19.40
CA THR A 388 17.42 -5.53 -20.52
C THR A 388 16.81 -4.18 -20.09
N VAL A 389 16.50 -3.98 -18.80
CA VAL A 389 16.02 -2.68 -18.28
C VAL A 389 17.15 -1.65 -18.09
N LYS A 390 18.39 -2.08 -17.86
CA LYS A 390 19.53 -1.15 -17.79
C LYS A 390 19.96 -0.66 -19.18
N ASP A 391 19.97 -1.56 -20.17
CA ASP A 391 20.38 -1.22 -21.53
C ASP A 391 19.31 -0.37 -22.26
N GLU A 392 18.03 -0.47 -21.89
CA GLU A 392 16.96 0.38 -22.44
C GLU A 392 16.87 1.78 -21.79
N LEU A 393 17.27 1.93 -20.52
CA LEU A 393 17.27 3.24 -19.84
C LEU A 393 18.49 4.13 -20.20
N GLU A 394 19.64 3.55 -20.54
CA GLU A 394 20.80 4.35 -20.99
C GLU A 394 20.58 4.98 -22.38
N GLY A 395 19.68 4.43 -23.20
CA GLY A 395 19.32 4.98 -24.52
C GLY A 395 18.45 6.24 -24.47
N LEU A 396 17.71 6.46 -23.38
CA LEU A 396 16.80 7.61 -23.23
C LEU A 396 17.51 8.88 -22.75
N GLY A 397 18.69 8.75 -22.13
CA GLY A 397 19.51 9.90 -21.69
C GLY A 397 20.24 10.63 -22.82
N ALA A 398 20.38 10.02 -24.00
CA ALA A 398 21.18 10.57 -25.10
C ALA A 398 20.39 11.47 -26.07
N ILE A 399 19.05 11.47 -26.02
CA ILE A 399 18.20 12.20 -27.00
C ILE A 399 17.92 13.65 -26.54
N ALA A 400 18.14 13.99 -25.27
CA ALA A 400 17.87 15.32 -24.71
C ALA A 400 19.03 16.33 -24.84
N ALA A 401 20.17 15.96 -25.45
CA ALA A 401 21.38 16.79 -25.45
C ALA A 401 21.65 17.55 -26.76
N ASP A 402 20.76 17.48 -27.76
CA ASP A 402 21.03 18.02 -29.10
C ASP A 402 19.91 18.95 -29.57
N SER A 403 19.77 20.12 -28.95
CA SER A 403 19.06 21.28 -29.54
C SER A 403 19.17 22.55 -28.70
N GLU A 404 20.38 23.07 -28.48
CA GLU A 404 20.54 24.50 -28.21
C GLU A 404 21.81 25.05 -28.89
N GLU A 405 21.66 25.59 -30.10
CA GLU A 405 22.58 26.63 -30.59
C GLU A 405 21.89 27.63 -31.54
N SER A 406 22.20 28.92 -31.31
CA SER A 406 21.90 30.14 -32.09
C SER A 406 20.46 30.70 -31.96
N THR A 407 20.23 31.98 -31.64
CA THR A 407 20.81 33.22 -32.18
C THR A 407 20.71 34.43 -31.21
N LYS A 408 21.59 35.42 -31.45
CA LYS A 408 21.89 36.65 -30.69
C LYS A 408 20.97 37.87 -30.96
N GLU A 409 21.25 38.92 -30.16
CA GLU A 409 21.00 40.38 -30.34
C GLU A 409 19.61 40.91 -29.91
N GLY A 410 19.46 42.00 -29.15
CA GLY A 410 20.39 42.99 -28.58
C GLY A 410 19.64 44.04 -27.74
N ASP A 411 20.30 44.50 -26.67
CA ASP A 411 20.32 45.80 -25.95
C ASP A 411 19.13 46.78 -25.81
N GLN A 412 19.18 47.45 -24.63
CA GLN A 412 18.70 48.79 -24.24
C GLN A 412 17.21 48.99 -23.88
N GLU A 413 16.81 49.82 -22.90
CA GLU A 413 17.40 50.54 -21.76
C GLU A 413 16.21 51.24 -21.06
N THR A 414 16.32 51.53 -19.76
CA THR A 414 15.62 52.63 -19.01
C THR A 414 14.09 52.65 -18.89
N LYS A 415 13.43 53.40 -18.00
CA LYS A 415 13.55 53.82 -16.58
C LYS A 415 12.31 54.73 -16.35
N ASP A 416 11.91 54.88 -15.10
CA ASP A 416 11.13 55.99 -14.52
C ASP A 416 9.57 56.01 -14.57
N THR A 417 9.01 55.73 -13.40
CA THR A 417 8.10 56.58 -12.56
C THR A 417 7.33 57.75 -13.19
N VAL A 418 6.01 57.87 -12.90
CA VAL A 418 5.36 58.80 -11.94
C VAL A 418 3.81 58.83 -12.13
N GLU A 419 3.17 58.85 -10.96
CA GLU A 419 1.80 59.21 -10.51
C GLU A 419 0.93 60.21 -11.31
N GLU A 420 -0.41 60.02 -11.31
CA GLU A 420 -1.42 60.77 -10.48
C GLU A 420 -2.86 60.74 -11.09
N LYS A 421 -3.85 60.42 -10.22
CA LYS A 421 -5.19 61.05 -10.00
C LYS A 421 -6.19 61.26 -11.17
N GLN A 422 -7.53 61.26 -11.03
CA GLN A 422 -8.55 61.00 -10.00
C GLN A 422 -9.94 61.06 -10.69
N GLU A 423 -10.99 60.65 -9.97
CA GLU A 423 -12.42 61.05 -10.07
C GLU A 423 -13.48 60.19 -10.81
N GLU A 424 -14.21 59.42 -9.97
CA GLU A 424 -15.67 59.39 -9.75
C GLU A 424 -16.68 59.12 -10.89
N THR A 425 -17.52 58.09 -10.77
CA THR A 425 -18.90 58.16 -10.21
C THR A 425 -19.57 56.78 -10.15
N MET A 426 -20.32 56.54 -9.07
CA MET A 426 -21.05 55.32 -8.67
C MET A 426 -22.17 54.85 -9.64
N LYS A 427 -22.40 53.52 -9.69
CA LYS A 427 -23.70 52.87 -9.37
C LYS A 427 -23.58 51.34 -9.23
N GLU A 428 -24.14 50.86 -8.13
CA GLU A 428 -24.21 49.47 -7.66
C GLU A 428 -25.11 48.57 -8.53
N GLU A 429 -24.77 47.29 -8.67
CA GLU A 429 -25.61 46.15 -8.27
C GLU A 429 -24.82 44.83 -8.28
N GLN A 430 -25.25 43.89 -7.44
CA GLN A 430 -24.48 42.86 -6.74
C GLN A 430 -24.32 41.52 -7.50
N GLN A 431 -23.11 40.94 -7.51
CA GLN A 431 -22.73 39.62 -6.92
C GLN A 431 -21.32 39.18 -7.38
N PRO A 432 -20.54 38.47 -6.52
CA PRO A 432 -19.09 38.40 -6.65
C PRO A 432 -18.59 37.23 -7.49
N SER A 433 -17.57 37.53 -8.30
CA SER A 433 -16.70 36.60 -9.00
C SER A 433 -15.61 36.04 -8.08
N THR A 434 -15.34 34.74 -8.21
CA THR A 434 -14.06 34.09 -7.87
C THR A 434 -13.22 34.01 -9.16
N PRO A 435 -11.88 34.07 -9.07
CA PRO A 435 -11.10 32.89 -9.51
C PRO A 435 -9.72 32.69 -8.83
N SER A 436 -9.12 31.52 -9.15
CA SER A 436 -7.72 31.07 -9.03
C SER A 436 -7.19 30.77 -7.61
N THR A 437 -7.04 29.52 -7.15
CA THR A 437 -6.24 28.33 -7.57
C THR A 437 -4.77 28.40 -7.16
N GLU A 438 -4.38 27.56 -6.18
CA GLU A 438 -3.05 26.95 -5.97
C GLU A 438 -3.20 25.72 -5.02
N PRO A 439 -2.19 24.82 -4.90
CA PRO A 439 -2.33 23.38 -5.15
C PRO A 439 -2.75 22.55 -3.92
N LYS A 440 -3.49 21.46 -4.15
CA LYS A 440 -3.86 20.49 -3.11
C LYS A 440 -2.72 19.51 -2.84
N SER A 441 -2.20 19.53 -1.60
CA SER A 441 -1.24 18.57 -1.06
C SER A 441 -1.92 17.26 -0.62
N GLY A 442 -1.15 16.17 -0.61
CA GLY A 442 -1.52 14.79 -0.26
C GLY A 442 -1.95 14.54 1.20
N THR A 443 -2.72 15.44 1.79
CA THR A 443 -3.25 15.36 3.16
C THR A 443 -4.64 14.70 3.21
N GLU A 444 -5.43 14.77 2.13
CA GLU A 444 -6.83 14.27 2.10
C GLU A 444 -6.94 12.73 2.14
N LEU A 445 -5.89 11.98 1.75
CA LEU A 445 -5.88 10.51 1.82
C LEU A 445 -5.59 9.97 3.23
N LEU A 446 -4.92 10.76 4.09
CA LEU A 446 -4.54 10.37 5.44
C LEU A 446 -5.68 10.56 6.46
N GLU A 447 -6.55 11.55 6.24
CA GLU A 447 -7.72 11.86 7.09
C GLU A 447 -8.76 10.72 7.08
N LYS A 448 -8.92 10.04 5.94
CA LYS A 448 -9.84 8.89 5.83
C LYS A 448 -9.36 7.67 6.61
N ALA A 449 -8.05 7.47 6.75
CA ALA A 449 -7.50 6.35 7.52
C ALA A 449 -7.53 6.58 9.04
N THR A 450 -7.64 7.84 9.49
CA THR A 450 -7.64 8.19 10.93
C THR A 450 -9.03 8.31 11.55
N ALA A 451 -10.08 8.46 10.73
CA ALA A 451 -11.47 8.58 11.22
C ALA A 451 -12.02 7.31 11.90
N ALA A 452 -11.33 6.16 11.81
CA ALA A 452 -11.76 4.90 12.41
C ALA A 452 -11.37 4.71 13.90
N LEU A 453 -10.73 5.69 14.55
CA LEU A 453 -10.18 5.56 15.91
C LEU A 453 -11.04 6.18 17.05
N LEU A 454 -12.34 6.36 16.87
CA LEU A 454 -13.20 6.79 17.98
C LEU A 454 -13.59 5.59 18.87
N LEU A 455 -12.82 5.34 19.93
CA LEU A 455 -13.20 4.43 21.01
C LEU A 455 -14.00 5.20 22.07
N ASP A 456 -15.11 4.56 22.46
CA ASP A 456 -16.16 5.01 23.38
C ASP A 456 -15.64 5.16 24.82
N ASP A 457 -15.82 6.34 25.39
CA ASP A 457 -15.31 6.78 26.69
C ASP A 457 -16.41 6.71 27.74
N GLN A 458 -16.73 5.53 28.31
CA GLN A 458 -17.38 5.40 29.65
C GLN A 458 -17.23 3.99 30.24
N ALA A 459 -16.35 3.81 31.24
CA ALA A 459 -16.57 2.89 32.39
C ALA A 459 -15.48 3.00 33.46
N THR A 460 -15.67 3.88 34.45
CA THR A 460 -14.93 3.83 35.73
C THR A 460 -15.70 3.00 36.77
N PRO A 461 -15.08 2.02 37.46
CA PRO A 461 -15.58 1.53 38.74
C PRO A 461 -14.71 2.01 39.91
N ARG A 462 -15.35 2.67 40.87
CA ARG A 462 -14.84 2.99 42.22
C ARG A 462 -14.41 1.72 42.96
N ALA A 463 -13.22 1.73 43.57
CA ALA A 463 -12.82 0.78 44.60
C ALA A 463 -12.50 1.51 45.93
N SER A 464 -13.11 1.04 47.02
CA SER A 464 -12.89 1.49 48.40
C SER A 464 -11.65 0.80 49.03
N PRO A 465 -11.02 1.37 50.08
CA PRO A 465 -9.73 0.90 50.56
C PRO A 465 -9.82 -0.18 51.65
N PRO A 466 -8.81 -1.04 51.82
CA PRO A 466 -8.54 -1.68 53.10
C PRO A 466 -7.35 -1.04 53.83
N ARG A 467 -7.51 -0.95 55.15
CA ARG A 467 -6.57 -0.41 56.13
C ARG A 467 -5.45 -1.42 56.47
N GLY A 468 -4.21 -0.92 56.51
CA GLY A 468 -3.17 -1.16 57.53
C GLY A 468 -2.65 -2.57 57.80
N ALA A 469 -1.34 -2.78 57.61
CA ALA A 469 -0.41 -3.18 58.68
C ALA A 469 1.08 -3.23 58.23
N SER A 470 1.90 -2.56 59.05
CA SER A 470 3.29 -2.86 59.47
C SER A 470 4.45 -3.09 58.47
N HIS A 471 5.48 -2.25 58.70
CA HIS A 471 6.89 -2.39 58.32
C HIS A 471 7.48 -3.81 58.44
N ALA A 472 8.26 -4.19 57.42
CA ALA A 472 9.41 -5.06 57.59
C ALA A 472 10.53 -4.63 56.62
N THR A 473 11.68 -4.29 57.21
CA THR A 473 12.97 -4.05 56.56
C THR A 473 13.52 -5.38 56.05
N PHE A 474 13.94 -5.48 54.78
CA PHE A 474 14.71 -6.62 54.28
C PHE A 474 15.92 -6.17 53.47
N THR A 475 17.07 -6.69 53.89
CA THR A 475 18.42 -6.57 53.32
C THR A 475 18.55 -7.28 51.97
N PRO A 476 19.54 -6.92 51.14
CA PRO A 476 19.68 -7.46 49.78
C PRO A 476 20.15 -8.93 49.85
N MET A 477 19.39 -9.84 49.22
CA MET A 477 19.89 -11.17 48.90
C MET A 477 20.48 -11.16 47.48
N ASP A 478 21.76 -11.54 47.40
CA ASP A 478 22.39 -12.03 46.20
C ASP A 478 21.58 -13.20 45.63
N VAL A 479 21.11 -13.06 44.39
CA VAL A 479 20.47 -14.15 43.66
C VAL A 479 21.58 -14.93 42.94
N HIS A 480 22.02 -16.01 43.57
CA HIS A 480 22.75 -17.07 42.90
C HIS A 480 21.83 -17.72 41.86
N VAL A 481 22.21 -17.59 40.58
CA VAL A 481 21.63 -18.33 39.45
C VAL A 481 21.89 -19.82 39.68
N VAL A 482 20.84 -20.60 39.91
CA VAL A 482 20.87 -22.06 39.83
C VAL A 482 20.01 -22.46 38.64
N HIS A 483 20.65 -22.66 37.49
CA HIS A 483 20.07 -23.36 36.34
C HIS A 483 20.18 -24.87 36.55
N PRO A 484 19.08 -25.64 36.55
CA PRO A 484 19.12 -27.03 36.14
C PRO A 484 18.61 -27.16 34.69
N TYR A 485 19.34 -27.94 33.90
CA TYR A 485 19.19 -28.25 32.47
C TYR A 485 19.98 -27.36 31.49
N ARG A 486 20.90 -28.06 30.81
CA ARG A 486 21.95 -27.59 29.91
C ARG A 486 21.49 -27.97 28.50
N GLY A 487 21.03 -27.01 27.71
CA GLY A 487 20.56 -27.21 26.35
C GLY A 487 20.10 -25.89 25.72
N ASP A 488 20.21 -25.78 24.40
CA ASP A 488 19.66 -24.69 23.60
C ASP A 488 18.14 -24.55 23.86
N ALA A 489 17.65 -23.34 24.12
CA ALA A 489 16.24 -23.05 24.39
C ALA A 489 15.52 -22.62 23.11
N LEU A 490 14.41 -23.29 22.78
CA LEU A 490 13.58 -22.95 21.63
C LEU A 490 12.47 -22.00 22.06
N ILE A 491 12.41 -20.81 21.45
CA ILE A 491 11.39 -19.79 21.73
C ILE A 491 10.54 -19.47 20.49
N PRO A 492 9.28 -19.07 20.67
CA PRO A 492 8.46 -18.52 19.58
C PRO A 492 8.99 -17.20 19.03
N VAL A 493 8.59 -16.86 17.79
CA VAL A 493 9.03 -15.62 17.13
C VAL A 493 8.49 -14.38 17.83
N GLY A 494 7.26 -14.46 18.38
CA GLY A 494 6.69 -13.39 19.20
C GLY A 494 7.55 -13.07 20.42
N ASP A 495 8.01 -14.09 21.12
CA ASP A 495 8.92 -13.95 22.26
C ASP A 495 10.32 -13.47 21.84
N PHE A 496 10.81 -13.91 20.68
CA PHE A 496 12.05 -13.39 20.11
C PHE A 496 11.99 -11.88 19.87
N LEU A 497 10.90 -11.35 19.29
CA LEU A 497 10.72 -9.90 19.15
C LEU A 497 10.74 -9.19 20.52
N LYS A 498 10.01 -9.70 21.50
CA LYS A 498 9.93 -9.09 22.84
C LYS A 498 11.30 -9.08 23.53
N MET A 499 12.08 -10.15 23.35
CA MET A 499 13.48 -10.20 23.79
C MET A 499 14.30 -9.08 23.15
N GLN A 500 14.23 -8.91 21.83
CA GLN A 500 14.92 -7.82 21.12
C GLN A 500 14.50 -6.43 21.63
N PHE A 501 13.21 -6.24 21.96
CA PHE A 501 12.71 -4.99 22.52
C PHE A 501 13.32 -4.68 23.91
N VAL A 502 13.50 -5.70 24.74
CA VAL A 502 14.14 -5.57 26.06
C VAL A 502 15.63 -5.30 25.91
N ASP A 503 16.34 -6.14 25.15
CA ASP A 503 17.80 -6.11 25.01
C ASP A 503 18.27 -4.79 24.40
N HIS A 504 17.55 -4.30 23.39
CA HIS A 504 17.85 -3.02 22.75
C HIS A 504 17.15 -1.82 23.40
N ARG A 505 16.40 -1.99 24.50
CA ARG A 505 15.70 -0.90 25.22
C ARG A 505 14.83 -0.03 24.30
N ILE A 506 14.00 -0.68 23.49
CA ILE A 506 13.16 -0.01 22.49
C ILE A 506 12.12 0.91 23.14
N ILE A 507 11.31 0.38 24.06
CA ILE A 507 10.29 1.19 24.76
C ILE A 507 10.91 2.36 25.55
N PRO A 508 12.00 2.18 26.32
CA PRO A 508 12.72 3.31 26.92
C PRO A 508 13.17 4.38 25.92
N THR A 509 13.64 3.99 24.74
CA THR A 509 14.04 4.94 23.68
C THR A 509 12.82 5.70 23.15
N CYS A 510 11.68 5.04 22.97
CA CYS A 510 10.43 5.69 22.61
C CYS A 510 9.93 6.66 23.70
N PHE A 511 10.17 6.37 24.98
CA PHE A 511 9.93 7.32 26.07
C PHE A 511 10.85 8.54 26.01
N ASP A 512 12.12 8.37 25.66
CA ASP A 512 13.01 9.52 25.45
C ASP A 512 12.43 10.47 24.40
N LEU A 513 11.96 9.93 23.27
CA LEU A 513 11.27 10.72 22.25
C LEU A 513 9.96 11.33 22.78
N PHE A 514 9.12 10.57 23.49
CA PHE A 514 7.86 11.07 24.05
C PHE A 514 8.05 12.36 24.86
N PHE A 515 9.00 12.35 25.79
CA PHE A 515 9.27 13.51 26.65
C PHE A 515 10.11 14.60 25.97
N GLN A 516 10.93 14.25 24.97
CA GLN A 516 11.68 15.21 24.17
C GLN A 516 10.77 16.03 23.23
N PHE A 517 9.65 15.44 22.77
CA PHE A 517 8.70 16.06 21.85
C PHE A 517 7.33 16.26 22.51
N PRO A 518 7.18 17.19 23.47
CA PRO A 518 5.98 17.33 24.29
C PRO A 518 4.72 17.76 23.52
N TRP A 519 4.88 18.34 22.31
CA TRP A 519 3.77 18.82 21.49
C TRP A 519 3.40 17.87 20.35
N ASN A 520 3.94 16.65 20.34
CA ASN A 520 3.71 15.69 19.26
C ASN A 520 2.67 14.64 19.64
N ASN A 521 1.39 14.96 19.42
CA ASN A 521 0.27 14.08 19.75
C ASN A 521 0.34 12.73 19.02
N PHE A 522 0.81 12.70 17.77
CA PHE A 522 0.91 11.45 17.00
C PHE A 522 1.90 10.48 17.64
N LEU A 523 3.10 10.93 17.98
CA LEU A 523 4.09 10.14 18.71
C LEU A 523 3.52 9.68 20.05
N HIS A 524 2.85 10.57 20.78
CA HIS A 524 2.32 10.25 22.10
C HIS A 524 1.27 9.15 22.04
N THR A 525 0.36 9.18 21.07
CA THR A 525 -0.63 8.12 20.83
C THR A 525 0.05 6.79 20.54
N VAL A 526 1.07 6.77 19.69
CA VAL A 526 1.81 5.54 19.34
C VAL A 526 2.53 4.96 20.57
N VAL A 527 3.22 5.80 21.34
CA VAL A 527 3.92 5.36 22.56
C VAL A 527 2.93 4.89 23.62
N TYR A 528 1.79 5.58 23.77
CA TYR A 528 0.72 5.15 24.64
C TYR A 528 0.21 3.75 24.26
N ASP A 529 -0.04 3.51 22.98
CA ASP A 529 -0.49 2.20 22.49
C ASP A 529 0.53 1.10 22.83
N MET A 530 1.83 1.33 22.59
CA MET A 530 2.88 0.38 22.98
C MET A 530 2.82 0.04 24.48
N VAL A 531 2.67 1.05 25.34
CA VAL A 531 2.58 0.87 26.79
C VAL A 531 1.30 0.15 27.19
N HIS A 532 0.18 0.52 26.59
CA HIS A 532 -1.13 -0.08 26.82
C HIS A 532 -1.09 -1.58 26.48
N GLN A 533 -0.51 -1.93 25.34
CA GLN A 533 -0.32 -3.32 24.90
C GLN A 533 0.54 -4.13 25.88
N VAL A 534 1.61 -3.55 26.46
CA VAL A 534 2.43 -4.26 27.45
C VAL A 534 1.66 -4.50 28.75
N PHE A 535 0.91 -3.51 29.24
CA PHE A 535 0.24 -3.59 30.54
C PHE A 535 -1.06 -4.40 30.54
N HIS A 536 -1.80 -4.45 29.43
CA HIS A 536 -3.09 -5.13 29.35
C HIS A 536 -2.99 -6.60 28.94
N ARG A 537 -1.78 -7.12 28.72
CA ARG A 537 -1.56 -8.52 28.36
C ARG A 537 -1.16 -9.36 29.60
N PRO A 538 -1.53 -10.65 29.64
CA PRO A 538 -1.11 -11.53 30.73
C PRO A 538 0.41 -11.51 30.90
N MET A 539 0.85 -11.33 32.15
CA MET A 539 2.27 -11.33 32.53
C MET A 539 2.82 -12.75 32.76
N GLY A 540 1.98 -13.78 32.57
CA GLY A 540 2.28 -15.19 32.80
C GLY A 540 3.02 -15.89 31.65
N ASP A 541 3.76 -16.93 32.05
CA ASP A 541 4.72 -17.83 31.37
C ASP A 541 5.05 -17.68 29.88
N ILE A 542 6.34 -17.86 29.56
CA ILE A 542 6.80 -18.37 28.25
C ILE A 542 6.28 -19.80 28.17
N GLY A 543 5.65 -20.24 27.09
CA GLY A 543 5.24 -21.64 27.01
C GLY A 543 6.45 -22.57 27.20
N ARG A 544 6.22 -23.71 27.85
CA ARG A 544 7.27 -24.63 28.32
C ARG A 544 7.35 -25.84 27.41
N GLN A 545 8.54 -26.38 27.14
CA GLN A 545 8.65 -27.67 26.45
C GLN A 545 8.23 -28.82 27.38
N ASP A 546 7.40 -29.74 26.87
CA ASP A 546 7.13 -31.02 27.52
C ASP A 546 8.33 -31.97 27.40
N MET A 547 8.30 -33.08 28.14
CA MET A 547 9.33 -34.14 28.11
C MET A 547 9.62 -34.68 26.70
N ASP A 548 8.64 -34.59 25.80
CA ASP A 548 8.72 -35.06 24.41
C ASP A 548 9.15 -33.95 23.42
N GLY A 549 9.51 -32.76 23.89
CA GLY A 549 9.89 -31.61 23.07
C GLY A 549 8.71 -30.80 22.52
N THR A 550 7.47 -31.21 22.80
CA THR A 550 6.24 -30.51 22.40
C THR A 550 6.06 -29.22 23.21
N TYR A 551 5.80 -28.09 22.55
CA TYR A 551 5.55 -26.81 23.23
C TYR A 551 4.18 -26.83 23.95
N ILE A 552 4.20 -26.56 25.26
CA ILE A 552 3.02 -26.41 26.11
C ILE A 552 2.75 -24.90 26.27
N PRO A 553 1.62 -24.39 25.77
CA PRO A 553 1.26 -22.99 25.95
C PRO A 553 1.04 -22.65 27.44
N PRO A 554 1.18 -21.36 27.83
CA PRO A 554 1.11 -20.92 29.23
C PRO A 554 -0.24 -21.31 29.87
N LYS A 555 -0.22 -21.84 31.10
CA LYS A 555 -1.43 -22.03 31.91
C LYS A 555 -1.56 -20.91 32.93
N ASN A 556 -2.75 -20.30 33.03
CA ASN A 556 -3.02 -19.13 33.88
C ASN A 556 -2.82 -19.34 35.40
N ASP A 557 -2.71 -20.59 35.90
CA ASP A 557 -2.95 -20.88 37.32
C ASP A 557 -1.82 -21.57 38.10
N GLN A 558 -0.56 -21.55 37.64
CA GLN A 558 0.55 -22.06 38.45
C GLN A 558 1.66 -21.04 38.54
N GLY A 559 2.00 -20.63 39.77
CA GLY A 559 2.97 -19.58 40.05
C GLY A 559 4.31 -19.82 39.35
N VAL A 560 4.60 -18.99 38.35
CA VAL A 560 5.88 -18.92 37.63
C VAL A 560 6.21 -17.44 37.32
N THR A 561 7.50 -17.12 37.35
CA THR A 561 8.08 -15.78 37.57
C THR A 561 8.69 -15.08 36.34
N GLU A 562 8.68 -15.67 35.13
CA GLU A 562 9.48 -15.15 33.99
C GLU A 562 8.80 -15.24 32.61
N GLY A 563 7.95 -14.25 32.28
CA GLY A 563 7.46 -13.99 30.92
C GLY A 563 8.13 -12.78 30.27
N TRP A 564 8.25 -12.74 28.93
CA TRP A 564 8.81 -11.57 28.23
C TRP A 564 7.95 -10.31 28.39
N ASN A 565 6.62 -10.43 28.50
CA ASN A 565 5.73 -9.30 28.85
C ASN A 565 6.06 -8.72 30.24
N ARG A 566 6.42 -9.58 31.21
CA ARG A 566 6.90 -9.14 32.52
C ARG A 566 8.25 -8.44 32.41
N ARG A 567 9.18 -8.94 31.58
CA ARG A 567 10.49 -8.29 31.36
C ARG A 567 10.33 -6.92 30.69
N LEU A 568 9.44 -6.80 29.70
CA LEU A 568 9.07 -5.51 29.10
C LEU A 568 8.49 -4.56 30.14
N THR A 569 7.57 -5.03 30.98
CA THR A 569 7.00 -4.25 32.09
C THR A 569 8.09 -3.75 33.05
N ILE A 570 9.03 -4.63 33.44
CA ILE A 570 10.15 -4.25 34.31
C ILE A 570 11.04 -3.22 33.61
N SER A 571 11.36 -3.40 32.32
CA SER A 571 12.14 -2.45 31.52
C SER A 571 11.47 -1.07 31.47
N ILE A 572 10.14 -0.99 31.33
CA ILE A 572 9.38 0.27 31.37
C ILE A 572 9.62 1.04 32.68
N PHE A 573 9.55 0.35 33.82
CA PHE A 573 9.74 0.99 35.13
C PHE A 573 11.20 1.26 35.45
N LYS A 574 12.10 0.31 35.19
CA LYS A 574 13.51 0.35 35.59
C LYS A 574 14.35 1.16 34.62
N ASP A 575 14.34 0.77 33.35
CA ASP A 575 15.19 1.38 32.31
C ASP A 575 14.53 2.64 31.74
N GLY A 576 13.21 2.61 31.54
CA GLY A 576 12.42 3.77 31.11
C GLY A 576 12.23 4.84 32.19
N GLN A 577 12.44 4.49 33.47
CA GLN A 577 12.25 5.36 34.64
C GLN A 577 10.86 5.99 34.71
N LEU A 578 9.81 5.28 34.27
CA LEU A 578 8.46 5.82 34.10
C LEU A 578 7.95 6.56 35.34
N THR A 579 8.08 5.97 36.54
CA THR A 579 7.64 6.60 37.79
C THR A 579 8.32 7.95 38.03
N LYS A 580 9.63 8.03 37.79
CA LYS A 580 10.39 9.27 37.95
C LYS A 580 9.93 10.32 36.93
N ARG A 581 9.78 9.94 35.65
CA ARG A 581 9.32 10.85 34.60
C ARG A 581 7.93 11.40 34.87
N ILE A 582 7.02 10.58 35.38
CA ILE A 582 5.68 11.03 35.80
C ILE A 582 5.79 12.06 36.94
N THR A 583 6.61 11.79 37.97
CA THR A 583 6.78 12.74 39.07
C THR A 583 7.46 14.04 38.65
N ASP A 584 8.42 13.96 37.73
CA ASP A 584 9.12 15.14 37.22
C ASP A 584 8.19 15.97 36.32
N ALA A 585 7.37 15.33 35.48
CA ALA A 585 6.36 15.99 34.67
C ALA A 585 5.29 16.67 35.55
N GLN A 586 4.79 16.02 36.60
CA GLN A 586 3.84 16.63 37.54
C GLN A 586 4.43 17.88 38.20
N ARG A 587 5.70 17.83 38.64
CA ARG A 587 6.37 19.00 39.24
C ARG A 587 6.51 20.16 38.27
N LEU A 588 6.76 19.88 36.99
CA LEU A 588 6.83 20.91 35.96
C LEU A 588 5.46 21.56 35.77
N CYS A 589 4.40 20.76 35.65
CA CYS A 589 3.02 21.26 35.63
C CYS A 589 2.75 22.13 36.85
N ASP A 590 3.03 21.64 38.06
CA ASP A 590 2.80 22.40 39.31
C ASP A 590 3.59 23.72 39.37
N SER A 591 4.69 23.86 38.61
CA SER A 591 5.52 25.07 38.56
C SER A 591 5.12 26.09 37.49
N GLU A 592 4.33 25.68 36.50
CA GLU A 592 3.83 26.55 35.43
C GLU A 592 2.52 27.29 35.80
N TRP A 593 1.95 27.02 36.98
CA TRP A 593 0.72 27.65 37.49
C TRP A 593 0.94 28.61 38.66
#